data_AF-A0A9W9Z965-F1
#
_entry.id   AF-A0A9W9Z965-F1
#
_cell.length_a   1.000
_cell.length_b   1.000
_cell.length_c   1.000
_cell.angle_alpha   90.00
_cell.angle_beta   90.00
_cell.angle_gamma   90.00
#
_symmetry.space_group_name_H-M   'P 1'
#
loop_
_entity.id
_entity.type
_entity.pdbx_description
1 polymer ?
#
loop_
_entity_poly.entity_id
_entity_poly.type
_entity_poly.pdbx_seq_one_letter_code
_entity_poly.pdbx_strand_id
1 'polypeptide(L)'
;MAVAFVANVGAAIVANHEKIAQVAGAVASLDAPGWTWFGLASEGGGRRNEMSINNGTRHSIELEKMYINWGKVKVPPEPCIQSMKGDMCLFHNAGSWAATGSSGIVTYKLHSAKQHSPKSLHIMWDCPFKLRLL
;
A
#
# COMPACT_ATOMS: atom_id res chain seq x y z
N MET A 1 -24.05 -16.34 0.13
CA MET A 1 -24.39 -15.39 1.22
C MET A 1 -23.23 -14.49 1.64
N ALA A 2 -21.95 -14.91 1.59
CA ALA A 2 -20.80 -14.07 1.97
C ALA A 2 -20.53 -12.87 1.04
N VAL A 3 -20.77 -13.00 -0.27
CA VAL A 3 -20.44 -11.96 -1.27
C VAL A 3 -21.28 -10.68 -1.09
N ALA A 4 -22.57 -10.81 -0.81
CA ALA A 4 -23.46 -9.67 -0.60
C ALA A 4 -23.13 -8.90 0.70
N PHE A 5 -22.67 -9.61 1.75
CA PHE A 5 -22.28 -8.98 3.01
C PHE A 5 -20.97 -8.18 2.85
N VAL A 6 -19.98 -8.73 2.16
CA VAL A 6 -18.69 -8.05 1.89
C VAL A 6 -18.90 -6.79 1.04
N ALA A 7 -19.76 -6.84 0.02
CA ALA A 7 -20.08 -5.68 -0.80
C ALA A 7 -20.74 -4.54 0.01
N ASN A 8 -21.63 -4.89 0.94
CA ASN A 8 -22.34 -3.91 1.77
C ASN A 8 -21.41 -3.25 2.82
N VAL A 9 -20.47 -4.01 3.38
CA VAL A 9 -19.43 -3.46 4.28
C VAL A 9 -18.47 -2.56 3.50
N GLY A 10 -18.07 -2.96 2.29
CA GLY A 10 -17.19 -2.16 1.44
C GLY A 10 -17.78 -0.78 1.09
N ALA A 11 -19.07 -0.71 0.79
CA ALA A 11 -19.75 0.55 0.49
C ALA A 11 -19.87 1.51 1.69
N ALA A 12 -19.80 0.99 2.92
CA ALA A 12 -19.89 1.77 4.15
C ALA A 12 -18.53 2.31 4.63
N ILE A 13 -17.41 1.85 4.05
CA ILE A 13 -16.07 2.30 4.43
C ILE A 13 -15.77 3.61 3.71
N VAL A 14 -15.49 4.65 4.48
CA VAL A 14 -15.19 5.97 3.94
C VAL A 14 -13.74 6.01 3.46
N ALA A 15 -13.57 6.24 2.16
CA ALA A 15 -12.27 6.36 1.52
C ALA A 15 -11.51 7.62 2.00
N ASN A 16 -10.19 7.51 2.12
CA ASN A 16 -9.32 8.67 2.30
C ASN A 16 -9.01 9.30 0.94
N HIS A 17 -9.83 10.25 0.52
CA HIS A 17 -9.72 10.91 -0.79
C HIS A 17 -8.40 11.65 -0.98
N GLU A 18 -7.82 12.19 0.09
CA GLU A 18 -6.51 12.84 0.02
C GLU A 18 -5.42 11.83 -0.34
N LYS A 19 -5.40 10.67 0.33
CA LYS A 19 -4.45 9.59 0.03
C LYS A 19 -4.63 9.02 -1.36
N ILE A 20 -5.88 8.87 -1.81
CA ILE A 20 -6.17 8.45 -3.19
C ILE A 20 -5.57 9.44 -4.19
N ALA A 21 -5.74 10.75 -3.97
CA ALA A 21 -5.16 11.77 -4.84
C ALA A 21 -3.62 11.77 -4.80
N GLN A 22 -3.02 11.59 -3.62
CA GLN A 22 -1.57 11.46 -3.46
C GLN A 22 -1.01 10.24 -4.21
N VAL A 23 -1.65 9.08 -4.09
CA VAL A 23 -1.25 7.86 -4.81
C VAL A 23 -1.42 8.04 -6.32
N ALA A 24 -2.54 8.60 -6.77
CA ALA A 24 -2.76 8.89 -8.19
C ALA A 24 -1.71 9.85 -8.76
N GLY A 25 -1.37 10.92 -8.04
CA GLY A 25 -0.31 11.85 -8.43
C GLY A 25 1.08 11.20 -8.43
N ALA A 26 1.36 10.35 -7.46
CA ALA A 26 2.62 9.59 -7.40
C ALA A 26 2.72 8.60 -8.58
N VAL A 27 1.66 7.88 -8.90
CA VAL A 27 1.58 7.00 -10.07
C VAL A 27 1.82 7.79 -11.36
N ALA A 28 1.13 8.91 -11.56
CA ALA A 28 1.33 9.78 -12.71
C ALA A 28 2.78 10.29 -12.83
N SER A 29 3.44 10.59 -11.69
CA SER A 29 4.84 11.00 -11.68
C SER A 29 5.81 9.87 -12.09
N LEU A 30 5.46 8.61 -11.79
CA LEU A 30 6.26 7.44 -12.17
C LEU A 30 6.04 7.05 -13.65
N ASP A 31 4.86 7.33 -14.19
CA ASP A 31 4.48 7.06 -15.58
C ASP A 31 4.90 8.20 -16.54
N ALA A 32 5.29 9.36 -16.02
CA ALA A 32 5.72 10.50 -16.83
C ALA A 32 6.96 10.14 -17.68
N PRO A 33 6.94 10.42 -19.01
CA PRO A 33 8.08 10.15 -19.88
C PRO A 33 9.28 10.98 -19.43
N GLY A 34 10.34 10.29 -19.00
CA GLY A 34 11.55 10.90 -18.48
C GLY A 34 12.42 11.50 -19.59
N TRP A 35 12.05 12.68 -20.10
CA TRP A 35 12.99 13.53 -20.83
C TRP A 35 13.28 14.80 -20.03
N THR A 36 14.11 14.66 -19.00
CA THR A 36 14.83 15.78 -18.38
C THR A 36 16.19 15.95 -19.08
N TRP A 37 16.70 17.18 -19.17
CA TRP A 37 17.96 17.54 -19.90
C TRP A 37 19.20 16.73 -19.45
N PHE A 38 19.15 16.14 -18.25
CA PHE A 38 19.92 14.97 -17.88
C PHE A 38 18.96 13.78 -17.90
N GLY A 39 19.01 12.91 -18.91
CA GLY A 39 18.16 11.71 -19.05
C GLY A 39 18.40 10.63 -17.97
N LEU A 40 18.79 11.07 -16.78
CA LEU A 40 19.24 10.32 -15.63
C LEU A 40 18.24 10.37 -14.44
N ALA A 41 17.05 10.98 -14.61
CA ALA A 41 16.21 11.36 -13.45
C ALA A 41 14.77 10.82 -13.45
N SER A 42 14.36 9.95 -14.38
CA SER A 42 13.11 9.23 -14.14
C SER A 42 13.34 8.31 -12.94
N GLU A 43 12.50 8.40 -11.91
CA GLU A 43 12.57 7.47 -10.79
C GLU A 43 12.21 6.05 -11.23
N GLY A 44 11.45 5.89 -12.31
CA GLY A 44 11.01 4.59 -12.81
C GLY A 44 10.00 3.96 -11.86
N GLY A 45 9.13 3.11 -12.39
CA GLY A 45 8.05 2.55 -11.59
C GLY A 45 7.38 1.32 -12.18
N GLY A 46 8.09 0.60 -13.07
CA GLY A 46 7.51 -0.53 -13.80
C GLY A 46 7.09 -1.70 -12.90
N ARG A 47 7.58 -1.77 -11.66
CA ARG A 47 7.14 -2.73 -10.64
C ARG A 47 6.63 -1.96 -9.44
N ARG A 48 5.32 -2.03 -9.20
CA ARG A 48 4.65 -1.27 -8.14
C ARG A 48 3.53 -2.08 -7.50
N ASN A 49 3.18 -1.68 -6.28
CA ASN A 49 2.05 -2.18 -5.54
C ASN A 49 1.26 -1.00 -4.98
N GLU A 50 0.09 -0.76 -5.57
CA GLU A 50 -0.92 0.18 -5.09
C GLU A 50 -1.82 -0.58 -4.11
N MET A 51 -1.57 -0.40 -2.81
CA MET A 51 -2.26 -1.17 -1.77
C MET A 51 -3.41 -0.35 -1.18
N SER A 52 -4.63 -0.88 -1.25
CA SER A 52 -5.80 -0.35 -0.54
C SER A 52 -6.07 -1.17 0.71
N ILE A 53 -6.19 -0.49 1.86
CA ILE A 53 -6.43 -1.10 3.16
C ILE A 53 -7.72 -0.53 3.71
N ASN A 54 -8.75 -1.36 3.82
CA ASN A 54 -10.10 -0.92 4.23
C ASN A 54 -10.43 -1.48 5.62
N ASN A 55 -10.46 -0.61 6.63
CA ASN A 55 -10.81 -0.99 7.99
C ASN A 55 -12.33 -1.05 8.16
N GLY A 56 -12.93 -2.19 7.82
CA GLY A 56 -14.36 -2.46 8.05
C GLY A 56 -14.72 -2.83 9.49
N THR A 57 -13.85 -2.58 10.47
CA THR A 57 -14.08 -2.92 11.87
C THR A 57 -14.59 -1.71 12.67
N ARG A 58 -15.05 -1.97 13.91
CA ARG A 58 -15.53 -0.95 14.86
C ARG A 58 -14.40 -0.27 15.66
N HIS A 59 -13.14 -0.61 15.36
CA HIS A 59 -11.98 -0.14 16.12
C HIS A 59 -10.94 0.42 15.15
N SER A 60 -10.08 1.31 15.64
CA SER A 60 -8.90 1.74 14.89
C SER A 60 -7.88 0.61 14.78
N ILE A 61 -7.12 0.62 13.70
CA ILE A 61 -5.94 -0.23 13.52
C ILE A 61 -4.72 0.68 13.42
N GLU A 62 -3.63 0.28 14.06
CA GLU A 62 -2.41 1.10 14.17
C GLU A 62 -1.26 0.41 13.46
N LEU A 63 -0.50 1.14 12.67
CA LEU A 63 0.69 0.63 12.01
C LEU A 63 1.75 0.32 13.07
N GLU A 64 2.09 -0.96 13.22
CA GLU A 64 3.09 -1.42 14.19
C GLU A 64 4.49 -1.39 13.58
N LYS A 65 4.64 -1.95 12.37
CA LYS A 65 5.91 -1.99 11.67
C LYS A 65 5.73 -2.16 10.17
N MET A 66 6.71 -1.67 9.43
CA MET A 66 6.84 -1.87 7.99
C MET A 66 8.24 -2.37 7.69
N TYR A 67 8.34 -3.48 6.97
CA TYR A 67 9.59 -4.06 6.51
C TYR A 67 9.61 -4.05 4.98
N ILE A 68 10.64 -3.45 4.39
CA ILE A 68 10.85 -3.42 2.95
C ILE A 68 12.01 -4.36 2.63
N ASN A 69 11.72 -5.43 1.89
CA ASN A 69 12.74 -6.35 1.40
C ASN A 69 13.36 -5.80 0.11
N TRP A 70 12.51 -5.35 -0.82
CA TRP A 70 12.94 -4.72 -2.07
C TRP A 70 12.06 -3.52 -2.41
N GLY A 71 12.70 -2.48 -2.98
CA GLY A 71 12.01 -1.30 -3.47
C GLY A 71 12.03 -0.13 -2.51
N LYS A 72 11.07 0.77 -2.68
CA LYS A 72 10.90 2.02 -1.92
C LYS A 72 9.41 2.28 -1.65
N VAL A 73 9.18 3.10 -0.64
CA VAL A 73 7.86 3.61 -0.28
C VAL A 73 7.71 4.99 -0.88
N LYS A 74 6.74 5.17 -1.79
CA LYS A 74 6.46 6.46 -2.43
C LYS A 74 5.36 7.22 -1.68
N VAL A 75 4.31 6.50 -1.29
CA VAL A 75 3.26 6.99 -0.40
C VAL A 75 3.16 6.03 0.78
N PRO A 76 3.55 6.44 2.00
CA PRO A 76 3.57 5.54 3.16
C PRO A 76 2.17 5.16 3.61
N PRO A 77 1.97 4.03 4.29
CA PRO A 77 0.70 3.72 4.94
C PRO A 77 0.39 4.71 6.08
N GLU A 78 -0.88 4.91 6.38
CA GLU A 78 -1.31 5.72 7.52
C GLU A 78 -0.89 5.08 8.85
N PRO A 79 -0.34 5.87 9.82
CA PRO A 79 -0.01 5.34 11.14
C PRO A 79 -1.22 4.79 11.90
N CYS A 80 -2.43 5.32 11.62
CA CYS A 80 -3.66 4.89 12.25
C CYS A 80 -4.83 4.99 11.27
N ILE A 81 -5.50 3.87 11.00
CA ILE A 81 -6.70 3.82 10.18
C ILE A 81 -7.90 3.65 11.11
N GLN A 82 -8.72 4.70 11.22
CA GLN A 82 -9.89 4.72 12.10
C GLN A 82 -10.94 3.68 11.66
N SER A 83 -11.90 3.42 12.55
CA SER A 83 -13.05 2.56 12.25
C SER A 83 -13.80 3.03 11.01
N MET A 84 -14.17 2.09 10.13
CA MET A 84 -14.89 2.35 8.89
C MET A 84 -14.19 3.36 7.96
N LYS A 85 -12.86 3.42 8.00
CA LYS A 85 -12.03 4.23 7.10
C LYS A 85 -11.12 3.37 6.23
N GLY A 86 -10.79 3.86 5.05
CA GLY A 86 -9.81 3.27 4.15
C GLY A 86 -8.51 4.07 4.07
N ASP A 87 -7.43 3.39 3.74
CA ASP A 87 -6.13 3.96 3.39
C ASP A 87 -5.68 3.46 2.01
N MET A 88 -4.79 4.22 1.38
CA MET A 88 -4.12 3.87 0.14
C MET A 88 -2.63 4.21 0.24
N CYS A 89 -1.77 3.24 -0.04
CA CYS A 89 -0.33 3.41 -0.04
C CYS A 89 0.30 2.87 -1.33
N LEU A 90 1.51 3.35 -1.62
CA LEU A 90 2.23 3.03 -2.85
C LEU A 90 3.66 2.60 -2.55
N PHE A 91 3.97 1.39 -2.99
CA PHE A 91 5.31 0.82 -3.00
C PHE A 91 5.76 0.64 -4.45
N HIS A 92 7.03 0.92 -4.74
CA HIS A 92 7.60 0.74 -6.07
C HIS A 92 9.01 0.16 -5.98
N ASN A 93 9.60 -0.22 -7.11
CA ASN A 93 10.98 -0.70 -7.17
C ASN A 93 11.99 0.38 -6.78
N ALA A 94 13.25 -0.02 -6.59
CA ALA A 94 14.27 0.87 -6.04
C ALA A 94 14.65 2.04 -6.98
N GLY A 95 14.26 1.95 -8.25
CA GLY A 95 14.31 3.02 -9.23
C GLY A 95 14.58 2.53 -10.66
N SER A 96 14.66 3.45 -11.63
CA SER A 96 14.80 3.17 -13.07
C SER A 96 15.95 2.26 -13.48
N TRP A 97 17.05 2.25 -12.72
CA TRP A 97 18.24 1.47 -13.08
C TRP A 97 18.45 0.24 -12.21
N ALA A 98 17.53 0.00 -11.28
CA ALA A 98 17.59 -1.17 -10.42
C ALA A 98 16.70 -2.27 -11.01
N ALA A 99 17.30 -3.42 -11.31
CA ALA A 99 16.59 -4.65 -11.69
C ALA A 99 15.92 -5.31 -10.47
N THR A 100 15.16 -4.52 -9.71
CA THR A 100 14.51 -4.92 -8.46
C THR A 100 12.99 -4.92 -8.58
N GLY A 101 12.36 -5.78 -7.79
CA GLY A 101 10.92 -5.77 -7.60
C GLY A 101 10.50 -4.76 -6.52
N SER A 102 9.26 -4.89 -6.07
CA SER A 102 8.76 -4.25 -4.85
C SER A 102 8.20 -5.32 -3.93
N SER A 103 8.78 -5.49 -2.74
CA SER A 103 8.30 -6.47 -1.77
C SER A 103 8.56 -6.08 -0.34
N GLY A 104 7.68 -6.53 0.54
CA GLY A 104 7.74 -6.20 1.95
C GLY A 104 6.52 -6.70 2.73
N ILE A 105 6.45 -6.27 3.99
CA ILE A 105 5.38 -6.60 4.92
C ILE A 105 4.97 -5.34 5.67
N VAL A 106 3.67 -5.05 5.71
CA VAL A 106 3.06 -4.07 6.61
C VAL A 106 2.37 -4.82 7.74
N THR A 107 2.61 -4.42 8.99
CA THR A 107 1.97 -5.02 10.16
C THR A 107 1.14 -3.99 10.89
N TYR A 108 -0.13 -4.29 11.10
CA TYR A 108 -1.06 -3.48 11.90
C TYR A 108 -1.42 -4.19 13.19
N LYS A 109 -1.48 -3.43 14.28
CA LYS A 109 -2.07 -3.85 15.54
C LYS A 109 -3.58 -3.61 15.48
N LEU A 110 -4.35 -4.66 15.75
CA LEU A 110 -5.80 -4.64 15.81
C LEU A 110 -6.22 -4.47 17.27
N HIS A 111 -6.82 -3.33 17.59
CA HIS A 111 -7.41 -3.10 18.90
C HIS A 111 -8.80 -3.74 18.95
N SER A 112 -9.07 -4.52 19.99
CA SER A 112 -10.39 -5.10 20.22
C SER A 112 -10.74 -4.93 21.69
N ALA A 113 -11.84 -4.23 21.96
CA ALA A 113 -12.30 -3.96 23.32
C ALA A 113 -12.62 -5.25 24.13
N LYS A 114 -12.80 -6.38 23.43
CA LYS A 114 -13.17 -7.68 24.04
C LYS A 114 -12.01 -8.63 24.24
N GLN A 115 -10.80 -8.32 23.75
CA GLN A 115 -9.66 -9.23 23.81
C GLN A 115 -8.59 -8.69 24.75
N HIS A 116 -8.09 -9.56 25.63
CA HIS A 116 -7.02 -9.25 26.56
C HIS A 116 -5.65 -9.11 25.87
N SER A 117 -5.49 -9.68 24.67
CA SER A 117 -4.27 -9.56 23.88
C SER A 117 -4.56 -8.89 22.52
N PRO A 118 -3.72 -7.94 22.10
CA PRO A 118 -3.82 -7.35 20.77
C PRO A 118 -3.51 -8.41 19.72
N LYS A 119 -4.27 -8.40 18.61
CA LYS A 119 -3.98 -9.21 17.43
C LYS A 119 -3.18 -8.39 16.43
N SER A 120 -2.35 -9.03 15.63
CA SER A 120 -1.64 -8.37 14.53
C SER A 120 -2.14 -8.85 13.17
N LEU A 121 -2.32 -7.92 12.24
CA LEU A 121 -2.59 -8.16 10.83
C LEU A 121 -1.29 -7.95 10.06
N HIS A 122 -0.80 -8.98 9.38
CA HIS A 122 0.38 -8.90 8.53
C HIS A 122 -0.05 -8.96 7.06
N ILE A 123 0.28 -7.93 6.29
CA ILE A 123 0.01 -7.84 4.86
C ILE A 123 1.34 -7.89 4.13
N MET A 124 1.61 -9.00 3.45
CA MET A 124 2.78 -9.17 2.60
C MET A 124 2.43 -8.85 1.16
N TRP A 125 3.36 -8.19 0.45
CA TRP A 125 3.29 -8.05 -1.00
C TRP A 125 4.61 -8.45 -1.64
N ASP A 126 4.54 -8.96 -2.86
CA ASP A 126 5.70 -9.26 -3.68
C ASP A 126 5.38 -9.01 -5.16
N CYS A 127 6.12 -8.08 -5.77
CA CYS A 127 6.04 -7.72 -7.17
C CYS A 127 7.44 -7.87 -7.77
N PRO A 128 7.82 -9.06 -8.25
CA PRO A 128 9.19 -9.36 -8.67
C PRO A 128 9.56 -8.62 -9.97
N PHE A 129 10.86 -8.37 -10.16
CA PHE A 129 11.37 -7.75 -11.38
C PHE A 129 11.20 -8.64 -12.62
N LYS A 130 11.50 -9.93 -12.48
CA LYS A 130 11.34 -10.96 -13.52
C LYS A 130 10.20 -11.89 -13.11
N LEU A 131 9.25 -12.08 -14.01
CA LEU A 131 8.13 -13.01 -13.82
C LEU A 131 8.42 -14.42 -14.37
N ARG A 132 9.51 -14.59 -15.12
CA ARG A 132 9.93 -15.87 -15.68
C ARG A 132 11.16 -16.38 -14.92
N LEU A 133 11.10 -17.63 -14.47
CA LEU A 133 12.13 -18.30 -13.68
C LEU A 133 13.11 -19.14 -14.54
N LEU A 134 13.25 -18.83 -15.83
CA LEU A 134 14.01 -19.61 -16.80
C LEU A 134 15.04 -18.73 -17.51
#